data_AF-A0A956PPF4-F1
#
_entry.id   AF-A0A956PPF4-F1
#
_cell.length_a   1.000
_cell.length_b   1.000
_cell.length_c   1.000
_cell.angle_alpha   90.00
_cell.angle_beta   90.00
_cell.angle_gamma   90.00
#
_symmetry.space_group_name_H-M   'P 1'
#
loop_
_entity.id
_entity.type
_entity.pdbx_description
1 polymer ?
#
loop_
_entity_poly.entity_id
_entity_poly.type
_entity_poly.pdbx_seq_one_letter_code
_entity_poly.pdbx_strand_id
1 'polypeptide(L)'
;MKTILKALSLALLLCGIASAKSPYPPNWPYTPVTTPNGRSLEWKMENGVKVFKLVAEEIDHEMAPGTEIKAWGFNGDTPGPTIEVVQGDRVRILVE
;
A
#
# COMPACT_ATOMS: atom_id res chain seq x y z
N MET A 1 5.55 -35.70 18.84
CA MET A 1 5.62 -34.52 17.96
C MET A 1 4.51 -33.51 18.33
N LYS A 2 4.67 -32.71 19.40
CA LYS A 2 3.66 -31.70 19.80
C LYS A 2 4.28 -30.38 20.31
N THR A 3 5.57 -30.15 20.08
CA THR A 3 6.31 -29.05 20.72
C THR A 3 6.89 -28.00 19.77
N ILE A 4 6.76 -28.17 18.44
CA ILE A 4 7.38 -27.25 17.46
C ILE A 4 6.39 -26.16 16.97
N LEU A 5 5.07 -26.33 17.17
CA LEU A 5 4.05 -25.44 16.60
C LEU A 5 3.76 -24.17 17.44
N LYS A 6 4.32 -24.01 18.64
CA LYS A 6 4.04 -22.84 19.51
C LYS A 6 5.00 -21.67 19.33
N ALA A 7 6.13 -21.84 18.63
CA ALA A 7 7.09 -20.76 18.44
C ALA A 7 6.73 -19.81 17.28
N LEU A 8 5.94 -20.28 16.30
CA LEU A 8 5.58 -19.47 15.14
C LEU A 8 4.34 -18.57 15.38
N SER A 9 3.55 -18.87 16.41
CA SER A 9 2.32 -18.12 16.73
C SER A 9 2.57 -16.83 17.52
N LEU A 10 3.77 -16.62 18.06
CA LEU A 10 4.07 -15.44 18.90
C LEU A 10 4.78 -14.31 18.12
N ALA A 11 5.46 -14.62 17.01
CA ALA A 11 6.09 -13.61 16.16
C ALA A 11 5.08 -12.81 15.31
N LEU A 12 3.88 -13.37 15.07
CA LEU A 12 2.81 -12.68 14.35
C LEU A 12 2.04 -11.67 15.22
N LEU A 13 2.25 -11.66 16.53
CA LEU A 13 1.56 -10.76 17.48
C LEU A 13 2.29 -9.42 17.72
N LEU A 14 3.49 -9.23 17.14
CA LEU A 14 4.31 -8.02 17.31
C LEU A 14 4.51 -7.23 16.02
N CYS A 15 3.82 -7.58 14.94
CA CYS A 15 3.53 -6.60 13.88
C CYS A 15 2.45 -5.65 14.42
N GLY A 16 2.81 -4.92 15.47
CA GLY A 16 2.10 -3.71 15.84
C GLY A 16 1.98 -2.89 14.57
N ILE A 17 0.79 -2.37 14.35
CA ILE A 17 0.49 -1.34 13.36
C ILE A 17 1.41 -0.17 13.73
N ALA A 18 2.65 -0.20 13.26
CA ALA A 18 3.55 0.92 13.37
C ALA A 18 2.95 1.93 12.41
N SER A 19 1.99 2.69 12.92
CA SER A 19 1.48 3.88 12.26
C SER A 19 2.71 4.76 12.08
N ALA A 20 3.28 4.76 10.87
CA ALA A 20 4.42 5.57 10.53
C ALA A 20 4.06 6.98 10.98
N LYS A 21 4.88 7.56 11.88
CA LYS A 21 4.67 8.92 12.38
C LYS A 21 4.38 9.79 11.17
N SER A 22 3.20 10.42 11.16
CA SER A 22 2.77 11.26 10.04
C SER A 22 3.94 12.15 9.63
N PRO A 23 4.32 12.17 8.34
CA PRO A 23 5.43 13.02 7.89
C PRO A 23 5.06 14.50 7.99
N TYR A 24 3.77 14.80 8.20
CA TYR A 24 3.26 16.15 8.32
C TYR A 24 3.39 16.67 9.76
N PRO A 25 3.56 18.00 9.94
CA PRO A 25 3.57 18.63 11.25
C PRO A 25 2.34 18.26 12.12
N PRO A 26 2.44 18.32 13.45
CA PRO A 26 1.28 18.21 14.32
C PRO A 26 0.18 19.20 13.91
N ASN A 27 -1.08 18.74 13.87
CA ASN A 27 -2.26 19.53 13.48
C ASN A 27 -2.26 20.04 12.02
N TRP A 28 -1.57 19.38 11.09
CA TRP A 28 -1.68 19.72 9.68
C TRP A 28 -3.13 19.57 9.18
N PRO A 29 -3.68 20.54 8.41
CA PRO A 29 -5.07 20.53 7.97
C PRO A 29 -5.26 19.56 6.80
N TYR A 30 -5.17 18.27 7.10
CA TYR A 30 -5.32 17.19 6.13
C TYR A 30 -6.28 16.14 6.66
N THR A 31 -7.17 15.69 5.78
CA THR A 31 -8.10 14.61 6.03
C THR A 31 -7.63 13.39 5.26
N PRO A 32 -7.30 12.27 5.93
CA PRO A 32 -6.92 11.05 5.25
C PRO A 32 -7.97 10.54 4.27
N VAL A 33 -7.52 10.05 3.12
CA VAL A 33 -8.34 9.44 2.09
C VAL A 33 -8.55 7.97 2.42
N THR A 34 -9.80 7.54 2.35
CA THR A 34 -10.15 6.11 2.35
C THR A 34 -10.64 5.74 0.97
N THR A 35 -10.00 4.73 0.37
CA THR A 35 -10.41 4.20 -0.93
C THR A 35 -11.30 2.98 -0.71
N PRO A 36 -12.62 3.05 -1.00
CA PRO A 36 -13.51 1.93 -0.82
C PRO A 36 -13.05 0.73 -1.65
N ASN A 37 -12.98 -0.45 -1.02
CA ASN A 37 -12.54 -1.71 -1.63
C ASN A 37 -11.12 -1.67 -2.23
N GLY A 38 -10.34 -0.63 -1.94
CA GLY A 38 -8.97 -0.47 -2.42
C GLY A 38 -7.97 -0.46 -1.27
N ARG A 39 -6.72 -0.15 -1.62
CA ARG A 39 -5.63 0.00 -0.66
C ARG A 39 -4.74 1.18 -1.03
N SER A 40 -4.16 1.84 -0.03
CA SER A 40 -3.15 2.87 -0.25
C SER A 40 -1.81 2.23 -0.58
N LEU A 41 -1.05 2.85 -1.49
CA LEU A 41 0.31 2.45 -1.80
C LEU A 41 1.24 2.91 -0.68
N GLU A 42 2.01 1.98 -0.13
CA GLU A 42 3.05 2.30 0.82
C GLU A 42 4.16 3.14 0.18
N TRP A 43 4.75 4.00 0.99
CA TRP A 43 5.81 4.91 0.57
C TRP A 43 6.86 5.04 1.67
N LYS A 44 8.04 5.54 1.29
CA LYS A 44 9.15 5.85 2.21
C LYS A 44 9.60 7.30 2.04
N MET A 45 10.01 7.95 3.13
CA MET A 45 10.72 9.23 3.02
C MET A 45 12.19 8.99 2.72
N GLU A 46 12.70 9.61 1.64
CA GLU A 46 14.11 9.65 1.30
C GLU A 46 14.53 11.11 1.05
N ASN A 47 15.33 11.69 1.95
CA ASN A 47 15.88 13.05 1.80
C ASN A 47 14.81 14.12 1.50
N GLY A 48 13.66 14.06 2.19
CA GLY A 48 12.54 14.97 1.99
C GLY A 48 11.70 14.68 0.74
N VAL A 49 11.90 13.53 0.08
CA VAL A 49 11.09 13.04 -1.04
C VAL A 49 10.30 11.81 -0.60
N LYS A 50 9.01 11.81 -0.88
CA LYS A 50 8.10 10.68 -0.69
C LYS A 50 8.24 9.73 -1.87
N VAL A 51 8.79 8.55 -1.65
CA VAL A 51 9.13 7.57 -2.70
C VAL A 51 8.11 6.44 -2.71
N PHE A 52 7.48 6.25 -3.86
CA PHE A 52 6.53 5.19 -4.15
C PHE A 52 7.14 4.20 -5.16
N LYS A 53 6.72 2.94 -5.07
CA LYS A 53 7.12 1.89 -6.02
C LYS A 53 5.89 1.27 -6.68
N LEU A 54 5.82 1.41 -7.99
CA LEU A 54 4.81 0.80 -8.84
C LEU A 54 5.42 -0.32 -9.67
N VAL A 55 4.70 -1.42 -9.81
CA VAL A 55 5.03 -2.50 -10.73
C VAL A 55 3.91 -2.59 -11.75
N ALA A 56 4.21 -2.35 -13.02
CA ALA A 56 3.23 -2.50 -14.09
C ALA A 56 3.16 -3.97 -14.51
N GLU A 57 1.98 -4.59 -14.41
CA GLU A 57 1.84 -6.01 -14.70
C GLU A 57 0.48 -6.35 -15.31
N GLU A 58 0.46 -7.44 -16.08
CA GLU A 58 -0.78 -8.06 -16.54
C GLU A 58 -1.36 -8.91 -15.40
N ILE A 59 -2.64 -8.73 -15.14
CA ILE A 59 -3.38 -9.42 -14.08
C ILE A 59 -4.64 -10.09 -14.65
N ASP A 60 -5.06 -11.15 -13.97
CA ASP A 60 -6.41 -11.69 -14.11
C ASP A 60 -7.35 -10.88 -13.22
N HIS A 61 -8.35 -10.24 -13.82
CA HIS A 61 -9.31 -9.40 -13.11
C HIS A 61 -10.75 -9.84 -13.40
N GLU A 62 -11.51 -10.15 -12.35
CA GLU A 62 -12.94 -10.43 -12.44
C GLU A 62 -13.73 -9.11 -12.41
N MET A 63 -14.21 -8.66 -13.57
CA MET A 63 -14.95 -7.40 -13.70
C MET A 63 -16.40 -7.52 -13.23
N ALA A 64 -16.98 -8.72 -13.37
CA ALA A 64 -18.31 -9.10 -12.94
C ALA A 64 -18.33 -10.61 -12.69
N PRO A 65 -19.31 -11.15 -11.94
CA PRO A 65 -19.39 -12.58 -11.64
C PRO A 65 -19.24 -13.46 -12.89
N GLY A 66 -18.18 -14.26 -12.93
CA GLY A 66 -17.85 -15.16 -14.05
C GLY A 66 -17.32 -14.48 -15.32
N THR A 67 -17.01 -13.19 -15.26
CA THR A 67 -16.38 -12.42 -16.35
C THR A 67 -14.96 -12.03 -15.95
N GLU A 68 -14.02 -12.91 -16.28
CA GLU A 68 -12.58 -12.65 -16.11
C GLU A 68 -11.99 -12.04 -17.37
N ILE A 69 -11.14 -11.03 -17.19
CA ILE A 69 -10.38 -10.38 -18.25
C ILE A 69 -8.89 -10.38 -17.91
N LYS A 70 -8.05 -10.40 -18.95
CA LYS A 70 -6.67 -9.94 -18.85
C LYS A 70 -6.66 -8.43 -18.84
N ALA A 71 -6.15 -7.85 -17.76
CA ALA A 71 -6.07 -6.40 -17.60
C ALA A 71 -4.63 -5.99 -17.27
N TRP A 72 -4.29 -4.74 -17.59
CA TRP A 72 -3.09 -4.11 -17.09
C TRP A 72 -3.41 -3.35 -15.81
N GLY A 73 -2.57 -3.55 -14.79
CA GLY A 73 -2.73 -2.97 -13.47
C GLY A 73 -1.40 -2.57 -12.86
N PHE A 74 -1.48 -2.06 -11.63
CA PHE A 74 -0.30 -1.76 -10.83
C PHE A 74 -0.32 -2.55 -9.53
N ASN A 75 0.80 -3.19 -9.22
CA ASN A 75 1.02 -3.93 -7.98
C ASN A 75 -0.08 -4.99 -7.71
N GLY A 76 -0.56 -5.67 -8.76
CA GLY A 76 -1.46 -6.81 -8.67
C GLY A 76 -2.94 -6.47 -8.71
N ASP A 77 -3.32 -5.22 -9.04
CA ASP A 77 -4.73 -4.81 -9.06
C ASP A 77 -5.05 -3.79 -10.17
N THR A 78 -6.33 -3.76 -10.57
CA THR A 78 -6.92 -2.77 -11.45
C THR A 78 -8.32 -2.39 -10.91
N PRO A 79 -8.54 -1.16 -10.45
CA PRO A 79 -7.59 -0.06 -10.33
C PRO A 79 -6.42 -0.36 -9.38
N GLY A 80 -5.23 0.18 -9.69
CA GLY A 80 -4.06 0.05 -8.83
C GLY A 80 -4.21 0.77 -7.47
N PRO A 81 -3.22 0.63 -6.57
CA PRO A 81 -3.30 1.19 -5.22
C PRO A 81 -3.31 2.72 -5.22
N THR A 82 -3.99 3.30 -4.24
CA THR A 82 -4.14 4.75 -4.09
C THR A 82 -2.83 5.40 -3.67
N ILE A 83 -2.34 6.34 -4.47
CA ILE A 83 -1.24 7.22 -4.09
C ILE A 83 -1.84 8.43 -3.36
N GLU A 84 -1.44 8.61 -2.12
CA GLU A 84 -1.91 9.71 -1.28
C GLU A 84 -0.76 10.65 -0.93
N VAL A 85 -0.94 11.94 -1.24
CA VAL A 85 0.05 13.00 -1.05
C VAL A 85 -0.65 14.28 -0.60
N VAL A 86 0.09 15.15 0.08
CA VAL A 86 -0.40 16.46 0.51
C VAL A 86 0.32 17.55 -0.27
N GLN A 87 -0.34 18.69 -0.49
CA GLN A 87 0.25 19.83 -1.18
C GLN A 87 1.62 20.21 -0.57
N GLY A 88 2.63 20.31 -1.42
CA GLY A 88 4.02 20.60 -1.02
C GLY A 88 4.92 19.36 -0.94
N ASP A 89 4.35 18.16 -0.95
CA ASP A 89 5.14 16.92 -1.01
C ASP A 89 5.99 16.88 -2.29
N ARG A 90 7.29 16.58 -2.12
CA ARG A 90 8.12 16.15 -3.25
C ARG A 90 7.93 14.66 -3.42
N VAL A 91 7.52 14.23 -4.60
CA VAL A 91 7.18 12.84 -4.88
C VAL A 91 8.14 12.25 -5.91
N ARG A 92 8.56 11.00 -5.68
CA ARG A 92 9.24 10.18 -6.68
C ARG A 92 8.48 8.88 -6.84
N ILE A 93 8.11 8.56 -8.06
CA ILE A 93 7.48 7.28 -8.41
C ILE A 93 8.52 6.48 -9.18
N LEU A 94 8.91 5.34 -8.63
CA LEU A 94 9.71 4.34 -9.31
C LEU A 94 8.74 3.38 -9.98
N VAL A 95 8.87 3.18 -11.28
CA VAL A 95 8.03 2.26 -12.05
C VAL A 95 8.92 1.14 -12.57
N GLU A 96 8.53 -0.10 -12.28
CA GLU A 96 9.18 -1.35 -12.71
C GLU A 96 8.28 -2.11 -13.68
#